data_AF-A0AAN9YN60-F1
#
_entry.id   AF-A0AAN9YN60-F1
#
_cell.length_a   1.000
_cell.length_b   1.000
_cell.length_c   1.000
_cell.angle_alpha   90.00
_cell.angle_beta   90.00
_cell.angle_gamma   90.00
#
_symmetry.space_group_name_H-M   'P 1'
#
loop_
_entity.id
_entity.type
_entity.pdbx_description
1 polymer ?
#
loop_
_entity_poly.entity_id
_entity_poly.type
_entity_poly.pdbx_seq_one_letter_code
_entity_poly.pdbx_strand_id
1 'polypeptide(L)'
;MAKWALANPHLSLHIPSDSRITKATARKRGGRPKRPRLNLTSILSNLHLLLRVPSFARWSLSVHFFVPEVYGSWQKLCSTATEPIRDTIQVLTDFGPQAENTSELDPSEELTEPWGIHALPLDYSPLKPYVAKTQSIFEFEREGACVVCGKDLRPGKGLYAVCSNTGCEGVGHVLCWSRHMLGEQNDDDILPISGKCPKCKGDVLWGDMMKEMSLRLRGPKDVEKLLKEPRKRKAKAKAKVDSEAEVEARTESEDE
;
A
#
# COMPACT_ATOMS: atom_id res chain seq x y z
N MET A 1 -16.14 -5.72 0.69
CA MET A 1 -16.47 -6.92 -0.12
C MET A 1 -15.50 -8.07 0.15
N ALA A 2 -14.18 -7.92 -0.06
CA ALA A 2 -13.19 -8.99 0.15
C ALA A 2 -13.23 -9.62 1.57
N LYS A 3 -13.26 -8.81 2.65
CA LYS A 3 -13.41 -9.31 4.04
C LYS A 3 -14.63 -10.23 4.22
N TRP A 4 -15.77 -9.85 3.63
CA TRP A 4 -16.99 -10.63 3.74
C TRP A 4 -16.90 -11.94 2.94
N ALA A 5 -16.33 -11.89 1.73
CA ALA A 5 -16.12 -13.06 0.89
C ALA A 5 -15.22 -14.10 1.58
N LEU A 6 -14.12 -13.66 2.22
CA LEU A 6 -13.23 -14.54 2.98
C LEU A 6 -13.88 -15.08 4.26
N ALA A 7 -14.74 -14.30 4.92
CA ALA A 7 -15.46 -14.76 6.10
C ALA A 7 -16.57 -15.77 5.77
N ASN A 8 -17.14 -15.69 4.56
CA ASN A 8 -18.29 -16.47 4.09
C ASN A 8 -18.04 -17.13 2.72
N PRO A 9 -17.00 -17.96 2.56
CA PRO A 9 -16.65 -18.53 1.25
C PRO A 9 -17.75 -19.45 0.69
N HIS A 10 -18.49 -20.10 1.59
CA HIS A 10 -19.66 -20.93 1.28
C HIS A 10 -20.87 -20.16 0.74
N LEU A 11 -20.91 -18.82 0.87
CA LEU A 11 -21.99 -17.95 0.37
C LEU A 11 -21.52 -16.94 -0.67
N SER A 12 -20.20 -16.75 -0.82
CA SER A 12 -19.66 -15.76 -1.72
C SER A 12 -20.00 -16.07 -3.17
N LEU A 13 -20.69 -15.13 -3.83
CA LEU A 13 -20.97 -15.16 -5.26
C LEU A 13 -19.74 -14.79 -6.10
N HIS A 14 -18.71 -14.20 -5.47
CA HIS A 14 -17.43 -13.96 -6.12
C HIS A 14 -16.65 -15.26 -6.38
N ILE A 15 -17.03 -16.36 -5.71
CA ILE A 15 -16.45 -17.67 -5.92
C ILE A 15 -17.39 -18.45 -6.85
N PRO A 16 -16.96 -18.82 -8.07
CA PRO A 16 -17.72 -19.70 -8.95
C PRO A 16 -18.10 -20.99 -8.23
N SER A 17 -19.30 -21.51 -8.51
CA SER A 17 -19.82 -22.66 -7.76
C SER A 17 -18.96 -23.91 -7.90
N ASP A 18 -18.32 -24.11 -9.06
CA ASP A 18 -17.48 -25.26 -9.35
C ASP A 18 -16.12 -25.18 -8.65
N SER A 19 -15.60 -23.96 -8.46
CA SER A 19 -14.34 -23.70 -7.75
C SER A 19 -14.51 -23.62 -6.23
N ARG A 20 -15.73 -23.73 -5.70
CA ARG A 20 -16.03 -23.50 -4.27
C ARG A 20 -15.50 -24.65 -3.40
N ILE A 21 -14.45 -24.35 -2.64
CA ILE A 21 -13.79 -25.28 -1.71
C ILE A 21 -14.64 -25.50 -0.45
N THR A 22 -15.08 -24.42 0.20
CA THR A 22 -15.86 -24.52 1.44
C THR A 22 -17.37 -24.57 1.15
N LYS A 23 -18.00 -25.70 1.46
CA LYS A 23 -19.46 -25.90 1.34
C LYS A 23 -20.10 -26.04 2.72
N ALA A 24 -21.32 -25.53 2.89
CA ALA A 24 -22.07 -25.71 4.13
C ALA A 24 -22.67 -27.12 4.17
N THR A 25 -22.28 -27.90 5.18
CA THR A 25 -22.77 -29.28 5.39
C THR A 25 -24.06 -29.34 6.20
N ALA A 26 -24.43 -28.25 6.87
CA ALA A 26 -25.63 -28.17 7.71
C ALA A 26 -26.40 -26.87 7.47
N ARG A 27 -27.71 -26.88 7.77
CA ARG A 27 -28.58 -25.71 7.75
C ARG A 27 -29.06 -25.36 9.16
N LYS A 28 -29.31 -24.08 9.41
CA LYS A 28 -29.97 -23.60 10.63
C LYS A 28 -31.46 -23.89 10.56
N ARG A 29 -32.16 -23.82 11.69
CA ARG A 29 -33.62 -24.02 11.81
C ARG A 29 -34.44 -23.14 10.84
N GLY A 30 -33.93 -21.96 10.48
CA GLY A 30 -34.52 -21.06 9.48
C GLY A 30 -34.02 -21.24 8.05
N GLY A 31 -33.53 -22.43 7.66
CA GLY A 31 -33.12 -22.77 6.30
C GLY A 31 -31.77 -22.20 5.83
N ARG A 32 -31.24 -21.16 6.50
CA ARG A 32 -29.94 -20.56 6.17
C ARG A 32 -28.78 -21.55 6.37
N PRO A 33 -27.80 -21.60 5.45
CA PRO A 33 -26.60 -22.42 5.63
C PRO A 33 -25.88 -22.10 6.94
N LYS A 34 -25.46 -23.14 7.66
CA LYS A 34 -24.65 -22.99 8.87
C LYS A 34 -23.20 -22.72 8.44
N ARG A 35 -22.57 -21.72 9.09
CA ARG A 35 -21.19 -21.35 8.81
C ARG A 35 -20.25 -22.53 9.14
N PRO A 36 -19.45 -23.00 8.18
CA PRO A 36 -18.43 -24.02 8.42
C PRO A 36 -17.36 -23.52 9.40
N ARG A 37 -16.76 -24.42 10.18
CA ARG A 37 -15.62 -24.07 11.04
C ARG A 37 -14.43 -23.72 10.15
N LEU A 38 -13.82 -22.56 10.40
CA LEU A 38 -12.62 -22.13 9.71
C LEU A 38 -11.39 -22.67 10.45
N ASN A 39 -10.49 -23.32 9.73
CA ASN A 39 -9.15 -23.67 10.19
C ASN A 39 -8.12 -22.98 9.29
N LEU A 40 -6.85 -22.99 9.68
CA LEU A 40 -5.80 -22.27 8.96
C LEU A 40 -5.72 -22.68 7.49
N THR A 41 -5.68 -23.98 7.20
CA THR A 41 -5.67 -24.51 5.83
C THR A 41 -6.84 -23.99 5.01
N SER A 42 -8.06 -24.06 5.54
CA SER A 42 -9.27 -23.56 4.87
C SER A 42 -9.20 -22.05 4.62
N ILE A 43 -8.68 -21.26 5.56
CA ILE A 43 -8.51 -19.81 5.37
C ILE A 43 -7.52 -19.53 4.24
N LEU A 44 -6.34 -20.16 4.27
CA LEU A 44 -5.31 -19.97 3.24
C LEU A 44 -5.79 -20.44 1.86
N SER A 45 -6.47 -21.57 1.77
CA SER A 45 -7.04 -22.07 0.50
C SER A 45 -8.10 -21.12 -0.06
N ASN A 46 -8.99 -20.57 0.77
CA ASN A 46 -9.97 -19.61 0.31
C ASN A 46 -9.36 -18.25 -0.03
N LEU A 47 -8.33 -17.80 0.71
CA LEU A 47 -7.58 -16.60 0.37
C LEU A 47 -6.93 -16.75 -1.01
N HIS A 48 -6.22 -17.86 -1.25
CA HIS A 48 -5.60 -18.18 -2.52
C HIS A 48 -6.60 -18.18 -3.67
N LEU A 49 -7.77 -18.80 -3.48
CA LEU A 49 -8.86 -18.78 -4.45
C LEU A 49 -9.37 -17.35 -4.70
N LEU A 50 -9.62 -16.58 -3.65
CA LEU A 50 -10.15 -15.21 -3.78
C LEU A 50 -9.19 -14.25 -4.47
N LEU A 51 -7.88 -14.48 -4.40
CA LEU A 51 -6.90 -13.68 -5.15
C LEU A 51 -6.93 -13.97 -6.66
N ARG A 52 -7.56 -15.07 -7.09
CA ARG A 52 -7.65 -15.51 -8.48
C ARG A 52 -9.03 -15.28 -9.10
N VAL A 53 -10.09 -15.14 -8.31
CA VAL A 53 -11.44 -14.96 -8.87
C VAL A 53 -11.56 -13.62 -9.62
N PRO A 54 -12.34 -13.55 -10.72
CA PRO A 54 -12.42 -12.36 -11.57
C PRO A 54 -12.73 -11.05 -10.83
N SER A 55 -13.55 -11.13 -9.77
CA SER A 55 -13.94 -9.94 -8.98
C SER A 55 -12.77 -9.23 -8.29
N PHE A 56 -11.69 -9.96 -7.96
CA PHE A 56 -10.54 -9.42 -7.23
C PHE A 56 -9.21 -9.59 -7.99
N ALA A 57 -9.20 -10.36 -9.07
CA ALA A 57 -8.00 -10.72 -9.82
C ALA A 57 -7.16 -9.49 -10.21
N ARG A 58 -7.80 -8.37 -10.58
CA ARG A 58 -7.11 -7.16 -11.08
C ARG A 58 -6.89 -6.08 -10.01
N TRP A 59 -7.29 -6.32 -8.77
CA TRP A 59 -7.12 -5.33 -7.69
C TRP A 59 -5.66 -5.25 -7.27
N SER A 60 -5.13 -4.04 -7.03
CA SER A 60 -3.76 -3.82 -6.55
C SER A 60 -3.60 -4.22 -5.08
N LEU A 61 -3.63 -5.53 -4.81
CA LEU A 61 -3.52 -6.13 -3.48
C LEU A 61 -2.10 -6.63 -3.19
N SER A 62 -1.74 -6.61 -1.91
CA SER A 62 -0.55 -7.25 -1.34
C SER A 62 -0.97 -8.14 -0.17
N VAL A 63 -0.32 -9.30 -0.01
CA VAL A 63 -0.52 -10.21 1.12
C VAL A 63 0.67 -10.10 2.05
N HIS A 64 0.40 -9.89 3.35
CA HIS A 64 1.45 -9.74 4.36
C HIS A 64 1.37 -10.92 5.35
N PHE A 65 2.51 -11.56 5.60
CA PHE A 65 2.64 -12.63 6.59
C PHE A 65 3.58 -12.19 7.70
N PHE A 66 3.08 -12.26 8.94
CA PHE A 66 3.83 -11.86 10.14
C PHE A 66 4.25 -13.05 11.02
N VAL A 67 3.86 -14.27 10.63
CA VAL A 67 4.11 -15.50 11.38
C VAL A 67 4.76 -16.53 10.44
N PRO A 68 6.00 -16.98 10.73
CA PRO A 68 6.75 -17.88 9.84
C PRO A 68 6.02 -19.18 9.50
N GLU A 69 5.37 -19.82 10.47
CA GLU A 69 4.68 -21.11 10.29
C GLU A 69 3.47 -20.98 9.37
N VAL A 70 2.78 -19.84 9.44
CA VAL A 70 1.66 -19.51 8.56
C VAL A 70 2.15 -19.26 7.14
N TYR A 71 3.28 -18.55 6.99
CA TYR A 71 3.91 -18.34 5.68
C TYR A 71 4.38 -19.66 5.06
N GLY A 72 5.00 -20.56 5.84
CA GLY A 72 5.38 -21.89 5.37
C GLY A 72 4.17 -22.71 4.90
N SER A 73 3.05 -22.63 5.62
CA SER A 73 1.78 -23.26 5.21
C SER A 73 1.25 -22.67 3.90
N TRP A 74 1.38 -21.35 3.71
CA TRP A 74 1.00 -20.67 2.47
C TRP A 74 1.89 -21.09 1.29
N GLN A 75 3.20 -21.16 1.47
CA GLN A 75 4.13 -21.59 0.43
C GLN A 75 3.85 -23.02 -0.03
N LYS A 76 3.61 -23.93 0.92
CA LYS A 76 3.23 -25.33 0.61
C LYS A 76 1.90 -25.41 -0.15
N LEU A 77 0.92 -24.56 0.20
CA LEU A 77 -0.33 -24.47 -0.55
C LEU A 77 -0.07 -23.97 -1.99
N CYS A 78 0.73 -22.93 -2.16
CA CYS A 78 1.04 -22.39 -3.50
C CYS A 78 1.79 -23.39 -4.38
N SER A 79 2.70 -24.19 -3.82
CA SER A 79 3.45 -25.21 -4.58
C SER A 79 2.61 -26.41 -5.00
N THR A 80 1.51 -26.69 -4.29
CA THR A 80 0.58 -27.80 -4.58
C THR A 80 -0.63 -27.35 -5.40
N ALA A 81 -0.85 -26.05 -5.55
CA ALA A 81 -1.99 -25.52 -6.28
C ALA A 81 -1.84 -25.71 -7.79
N THR A 82 -2.91 -26.17 -8.45
CA THR A 82 -2.95 -26.37 -9.92
C THR A 82 -2.80 -25.07 -10.70
N GLU A 83 -3.33 -23.98 -10.16
CA GLU A 83 -3.35 -22.67 -10.79
C GLU A 83 -2.70 -21.65 -9.83
N PRO A 84 -1.61 -20.99 -10.25
CA PRO A 84 -0.89 -20.03 -9.41
C PRO A 84 -1.68 -18.72 -9.23
N ILE A 85 -1.33 -17.96 -8.18
CA ILE A 85 -1.71 -16.54 -8.11
C ILE A 85 -0.90 -15.74 -9.14
N ARG A 86 -1.44 -14.59 -9.58
CA ARG A 86 -0.71 -13.71 -10.50
C ARG A 86 0.60 -13.21 -9.87
N ASP A 87 1.67 -13.18 -10.67
CA ASP A 87 3.01 -12.73 -10.23
C ASP A 87 3.03 -11.27 -9.77
N THR A 88 2.04 -10.50 -10.19
CA THR A 88 1.88 -9.08 -9.83
C THR A 88 1.27 -8.86 -8.44
N ILE A 89 0.89 -9.92 -7.70
CA ILE A 89 0.52 -9.81 -6.27
C ILE A 89 1.80 -9.90 -5.45
N GLN A 90 2.06 -8.87 -4.65
CA GLN A 90 3.19 -8.87 -3.73
C GLN A 90 2.84 -9.70 -2.49
N VAL A 91 3.65 -10.73 -2.21
CA VAL A 91 3.61 -11.49 -0.96
C VAL A 91 4.81 -11.06 -0.13
N LEU A 92 4.54 -10.35 0.96
CA LEU A 92 5.53 -9.71 1.82
C LEU A 92 5.55 -10.40 3.20
N THR A 93 6.71 -10.42 3.82
CA THR A 93 6.92 -11.01 5.15
C THR A 93 7.56 -9.99 6.07
N ASP A 94 7.14 -9.98 7.33
CA ASP A 94 7.74 -9.17 8.39
C ASP A 94 7.61 -9.93 9.71
N PHE A 95 8.63 -10.75 9.98
CA PHE A 95 8.67 -11.63 11.14
C PHE A 95 9.42 -10.95 12.28
N GLY A 96 8.83 -10.98 13.48
CA GLY A 96 9.46 -10.43 14.67
C GLY A 96 10.76 -11.15 15.07
N PRO A 97 11.57 -10.54 15.95
CA PRO A 97 12.80 -11.16 16.44
C PRO A 97 12.51 -12.50 17.11
N GLN A 98 13.32 -13.51 16.80
CA GLN A 98 13.24 -14.82 17.45
C GLN A 98 13.79 -14.72 18.88
N ALA A 99 13.10 -15.31 19.85
CA ALA A 99 13.45 -15.25 21.27
C ALA A 99 14.68 -16.11 21.64
N GLU A 100 15.59 -16.36 20.71
CA GLU A 100 16.77 -17.20 20.90
C GLU A 100 18.00 -16.28 20.96
N ASN A 101 18.46 -16.01 22.19
CA ASN A 101 19.69 -15.30 22.61
C ASN A 101 19.55 -13.90 23.20
N THR A 102 18.54 -13.63 24.04
CA THR A 102 18.68 -12.60 25.10
C THR A 102 19.42 -13.17 26.31
N SER A 103 20.70 -13.46 26.09
CA SER A 103 21.69 -13.57 27.16
C SER A 103 22.26 -12.17 27.39
N GLU A 104 21.89 -11.57 28.52
CA GLU A 104 22.62 -10.47 29.19
C GLU A 104 22.98 -9.23 28.34
N LEU A 105 22.03 -8.34 28.09
CA LEU A 105 22.35 -6.98 27.62
C LEU A 105 21.58 -5.88 28.40
N ASP A 106 22.28 -4.77 28.55
CA ASP A 106 22.12 -3.57 29.39
C ASP A 106 20.73 -2.88 29.27
N PRO A 107 20.09 -2.38 30.36
CA PRO A 107 18.71 -1.85 30.32
C PRO A 107 18.52 -0.49 29.61
N SER A 108 19.53 0.03 28.88
CA SER A 108 19.55 1.43 28.48
C SER A 108 19.25 1.75 27.00
N GLU A 109 19.11 0.80 26.07
CA GLU A 109 18.87 1.13 24.64
C GLU A 109 17.99 0.16 23.81
N GLU A 110 16.97 -0.51 24.36
CA GLU A 110 16.06 -1.32 23.52
C GLU A 110 14.84 -0.52 23.00
N LEU A 111 15.07 0.35 22.01
CA LEU A 111 14.00 0.73 21.08
C LEU A 111 13.93 -0.34 19.99
N THR A 112 13.29 -1.47 20.30
CA THR A 112 13.03 -2.50 19.29
C THR A 112 12.25 -1.87 18.12
N GLU A 113 12.75 -2.01 16.89
CA GLU A 113 12.03 -1.50 15.72
C GLU A 113 10.63 -2.13 15.66
N PRO A 114 9.59 -1.35 15.31
CA PRO A 114 8.25 -1.90 15.18
C PRO A 114 8.22 -2.94 14.05
N TRP A 115 7.60 -4.08 14.30
CA TRP A 115 7.47 -5.19 13.35
C TRP A 115 6.01 -5.58 13.14
N GLY A 116 5.76 -6.39 12.12
CA GLY A 116 4.46 -6.95 11.80
C GLY A 116 3.42 -5.86 11.51
N ILE A 117 2.26 -5.94 12.17
CA ILE A 117 1.20 -4.93 11.98
C ILE A 117 1.60 -3.53 12.46
N HIS A 118 2.58 -3.43 13.36
CA HIS A 118 3.00 -2.15 13.93
C HIS A 118 3.99 -1.41 13.02
N ALA A 119 4.67 -2.12 12.11
CA ALA A 119 5.54 -1.53 11.10
C ALA A 119 4.76 -0.94 9.92
N LEU A 120 3.50 -1.35 9.72
CA LEU A 120 2.71 -0.92 8.58
C LEU A 120 2.37 0.58 8.67
N PRO A 121 2.74 1.38 7.67
CA PRO A 121 2.40 2.80 7.65
C PRO A 121 0.89 2.96 7.52
N LEU A 122 0.28 3.63 8.50
CA LEU A 122 -1.17 3.89 8.54
C LEU A 122 -1.57 5.17 7.78
N ASP A 123 -0.60 5.90 7.25
CA ASP A 123 -0.78 7.14 6.52
C ASP A 123 -0.11 7.10 5.14
N TYR A 124 -0.10 8.24 4.45
CA TYR A 124 0.50 8.38 3.12
C TYR A 124 2.01 8.65 3.16
N SER A 125 2.69 8.53 4.30
CA SER A 125 4.13 8.80 4.44
C SER A 125 5.00 8.11 3.37
N PRO A 126 4.76 6.83 3.00
CA PRO A 126 5.54 6.19 1.94
C PRO A 126 5.42 6.85 0.56
N LEU A 127 4.30 7.53 0.30
CA LEU A 127 4.05 8.23 -0.97
C LEU A 127 4.58 9.67 -0.97
N LYS A 128 5.10 10.17 0.15
CA LYS A 128 5.54 11.56 0.29
C LYS A 128 6.47 12.03 -0.84
N PRO A 129 7.52 11.29 -1.26
CA PRO A 129 8.39 11.73 -2.35
C PRO A 129 7.64 11.82 -3.68
N TYR A 130 6.72 10.88 -3.92
CA TYR A 130 5.93 10.86 -5.14
C TYR A 130 4.93 12.03 -5.18
N VAL A 131 4.23 12.28 -4.08
CA VAL A 131 3.27 13.39 -3.94
C VAL A 131 3.97 14.74 -4.02
N ALA A 132 5.16 14.90 -3.42
CA ALA A 132 5.95 16.12 -3.52
C ALA A 132 6.35 16.41 -4.96
N LYS A 133 6.81 15.38 -5.69
CA LYS A 133 7.14 15.49 -7.11
C LYS A 133 5.91 15.92 -7.93
N THR A 134 4.76 15.25 -7.75
CA THR A 134 3.58 15.59 -8.54
C THR A 134 3.05 16.98 -8.19
N GLN A 135 3.02 17.38 -6.92
CA GLN A 135 2.64 18.74 -6.56
C GLN A 135 3.51 19.77 -7.27
N SER A 136 4.84 19.58 -7.28
CA SER A 136 5.75 20.48 -8.02
C SER A 136 5.43 20.54 -9.52
N ILE A 137 5.14 19.41 -10.17
CA ILE A 137 4.79 19.40 -11.60
C ILE A 137 3.55 20.26 -11.87
N PHE A 138 2.48 20.09 -11.07
CA PHE A 138 1.21 20.79 -11.28
C PHE A 138 1.21 22.24 -10.79
N GLU A 139 1.98 22.57 -9.74
CA GLU A 139 2.10 23.94 -9.22
C GLU A 139 2.86 24.86 -10.18
N PHE A 140 3.85 24.33 -10.89
CA PHE A 140 4.66 25.06 -11.86
C PHE A 140 4.27 24.79 -13.32
N GLU A 141 3.07 24.22 -13.55
CA GLU A 141 2.50 23.94 -14.88
C GLU A 141 3.45 23.19 -15.83
N ARG A 142 4.18 22.19 -15.31
CA ARG A 142 5.16 21.38 -16.06
C ARG A 142 4.58 20.08 -16.60
N GLU A 143 3.25 19.94 -16.72
CA GLU A 143 2.62 18.73 -17.25
C GLU A 143 3.01 18.46 -18.70
N GLY A 144 3.21 19.52 -19.50
CA GLY A 144 3.61 19.44 -20.89
C GLY A 144 2.63 18.65 -21.76
N ALA A 145 3.15 17.74 -22.58
CA ALA A 145 2.36 16.88 -23.45
C ALA A 145 2.18 15.48 -22.88
N CYS A 146 1.05 14.85 -23.20
CA CYS A 146 0.75 13.49 -22.80
C CYS A 146 1.81 12.52 -23.35
N VAL A 147 2.46 11.75 -22.48
CA VAL A 147 3.52 10.78 -22.85
C VAL A 147 3.07 9.63 -23.76
N VAL A 148 1.77 9.49 -24.02
CA VAL A 148 1.20 8.44 -24.88
C VAL A 148 0.72 9.04 -26.20
N CYS A 149 -0.17 10.04 -26.17
CA CYS A 149 -0.79 10.58 -27.39
C CYS A 149 -0.13 11.85 -27.93
N GLY A 150 0.84 12.43 -27.21
CA GLY A 150 1.56 13.64 -27.62
C GLY A 150 0.75 14.94 -27.57
N LYS A 151 -0.54 14.89 -27.19
CA LYS A 151 -1.39 16.09 -27.07
C LYS A 151 -1.09 16.88 -25.80
N ASP A 152 -1.16 18.20 -25.89
CA ASP A 152 -0.97 19.10 -24.76
C ASP A 152 -1.94 18.84 -23.61
N LEU A 153 -1.39 18.79 -22.40
CA LEU A 153 -2.14 18.65 -21.15
C LEU A 153 -2.43 20.05 -20.60
N ARG A 154 -3.65 20.52 -20.81
CA ARG A 154 -4.07 21.84 -20.30
C ARG A 154 -4.11 21.82 -18.76
N PRO A 155 -3.44 22.75 -18.07
CA PRO A 155 -3.47 22.85 -16.60
C PRO A 155 -4.88 22.91 -16.06
N GLY A 156 -5.14 22.19 -14.96
CA GLY A 156 -6.44 22.14 -14.29
C GLY A 156 -7.60 21.51 -15.08
N LYS A 157 -7.37 21.02 -16.31
CA LYS A 157 -8.42 20.51 -17.20
C LYS A 157 -8.26 19.04 -17.52
N GLY A 158 -8.53 18.16 -16.56
CA GLY A 158 -8.66 16.73 -16.83
C GLY A 158 -8.08 15.84 -15.74
N LEU A 159 -8.19 14.53 -15.96
CA LEU A 159 -7.59 13.52 -15.11
C LEU A 159 -6.25 13.12 -15.73
N TYR A 160 -5.18 13.63 -15.14
CA TYR A 160 -3.81 13.32 -15.55
C TYR A 160 -3.13 12.48 -14.48
N ALA A 161 -2.59 11.34 -14.89
CA ALA A 161 -1.77 10.49 -14.04
C ALA A 161 -0.29 10.74 -14.33
N VAL A 162 0.53 10.68 -13.28
CA VAL A 162 1.97 10.86 -13.36
C VAL A 162 2.66 9.50 -13.20
N CYS A 163 3.82 9.33 -13.80
CA CYS A 163 4.68 8.18 -13.57
C CYS A 163 5.10 8.10 -12.09
N SER A 164 5.04 6.92 -11.46
CA SER A 164 5.46 6.74 -10.06
C SER A 164 6.97 6.79 -9.84
N ASN A 165 7.77 6.49 -10.88
CA ASN A 165 9.23 6.44 -10.76
C ASN A 165 9.86 7.79 -10.35
N THR A 166 10.88 7.72 -9.50
CA THR A 166 11.65 8.87 -8.99
C THR A 166 12.29 9.64 -10.15
N GLY A 167 12.24 10.96 -10.10
CA GLY A 167 12.83 11.84 -11.14
C GLY A 167 12.10 11.87 -12.49
N CYS A 168 11.18 10.93 -12.76
CA CYS A 168 10.40 10.93 -14.00
C CYS A 168 9.16 11.84 -13.88
N GLU A 169 9.13 12.91 -14.67
CA GLU A 169 7.96 13.78 -14.88
C GLU A 169 7.14 13.33 -16.09
N GLY A 170 6.84 12.03 -16.21
CA GLY A 170 5.99 11.51 -17.28
C GLY A 170 4.52 11.69 -16.94
N VAL A 171 3.81 12.59 -17.62
CA VAL A 171 2.39 12.89 -17.37
C VAL A 171 1.53 12.46 -18.57
N GLY A 172 0.32 11.98 -18.32
CA GLY A 172 -0.60 11.63 -19.39
C GLY A 172 -2.05 11.53 -18.94
N HIS A 173 -2.97 11.57 -19.90
CA HIS A 173 -4.38 11.30 -19.64
C HIS A 173 -4.54 9.91 -19.01
N VAL A 174 -5.39 9.79 -17.98
CA VAL A 174 -5.69 8.50 -17.34
C VAL A 174 -6.14 7.46 -18.36
N LEU A 175 -6.97 7.85 -19.34
CA LEU A 175 -7.42 6.96 -20.40
C LEU A 175 -6.29 6.48 -21.30
N CYS A 176 -5.32 7.35 -21.61
CA CYS A 176 -4.16 6.99 -22.41
C CYS A 176 -3.23 6.05 -21.64
N TRP A 177 -2.98 6.31 -20.35
CA TRP A 177 -2.24 5.38 -19.49
C TRP A 177 -2.92 4.02 -19.40
N SER A 178 -4.24 3.99 -19.22
CA SER A 178 -5.00 2.75 -19.13
C SER A 178 -4.83 1.90 -20.38
N ARG A 179 -5.10 2.47 -21.56
CA ARG A 179 -4.95 1.78 -22.85
C ARG A 179 -3.51 1.32 -23.09
N HIS A 180 -2.53 2.15 -22.78
CA HIS A 180 -1.11 1.81 -22.92
C HIS A 180 -0.73 0.59 -22.06
N MET A 181 -1.24 0.52 -20.81
CA MET A 181 -0.91 -0.58 -19.89
C MET A 181 -1.71 -1.86 -20.16
N LEU A 182 -2.93 -1.75 -20.70
CA LEU A 182 -3.74 -2.90 -21.09
C LEU A 182 -3.26 -3.53 -22.40
N GLY A 183 -2.62 -2.72 -23.28
CA GLY A 183 -2.21 -3.13 -24.61
C GLY A 183 -3.37 -3.05 -25.61
N GLU A 184 -3.04 -2.84 -26.88
CA GLU A 184 -4.04 -2.60 -27.95
C GLU A 184 -4.90 -3.82 -28.30
N GLN A 185 -4.56 -5.02 -27.81
CA GLN A 185 -5.26 -6.27 -28.12
C GLN A 185 -6.15 -6.80 -26.98
N ASN A 186 -6.19 -6.11 -25.84
CA ASN A 186 -6.92 -6.59 -24.66
C ASN A 186 -8.15 -5.73 -24.39
N ASP A 187 -9.25 -6.03 -25.09
CA ASP A 187 -10.52 -5.32 -24.97
C ASP A 187 -11.41 -5.86 -23.83
N ASP A 188 -11.08 -7.01 -23.25
CA ASP A 188 -11.88 -7.62 -22.18
C ASP A 188 -11.58 -7.01 -20.80
N ASP A 189 -10.38 -6.47 -20.61
CA ASP A 189 -9.91 -5.94 -19.34
C ASP A 189 -10.08 -4.42 -19.24
N ILE A 190 -10.77 -3.94 -18.21
CA ILE A 190 -10.99 -2.50 -17.98
C ILE A 190 -9.92 -1.89 -17.06
N LEU A 191 -9.38 -2.67 -16.12
CA LEU A 191 -8.49 -2.17 -15.06
C LEU A 191 -7.04 -2.57 -15.34
N PRO A 192 -6.12 -1.64 -15.60
CA PRO A 192 -4.70 -1.96 -15.64
C PRO A 192 -4.18 -2.45 -14.28
N ILE A 193 -3.15 -3.29 -14.30
CA ILE A 193 -2.47 -3.77 -13.09
C ILE A 193 -1.11 -3.08 -12.96
N SER A 194 -0.26 -3.30 -13.95
CA SER A 194 1.10 -2.77 -14.04
C SER A 194 1.48 -2.58 -15.51
N GLY A 195 2.56 -1.85 -15.77
CA GLY A 195 3.04 -1.60 -17.13
C GLY A 195 4.32 -0.77 -17.11
N LYS A 196 4.80 -0.37 -18.28
CA LYS A 196 6.03 0.43 -18.41
C LYS A 196 5.72 1.87 -18.77
N CYS A 197 6.40 2.81 -18.12
CA CYS A 197 6.31 4.23 -18.45
C CYS A 197 6.84 4.48 -19.89
N PRO A 198 6.09 5.13 -20.79
CA PRO A 198 6.57 5.46 -22.13
C PRO A 198 7.82 6.35 -22.13
N LYS A 199 7.99 7.20 -21.11
CA LYS A 199 9.10 8.17 -20.97
C LYS A 199 10.35 7.54 -20.38
N CYS A 200 10.31 7.04 -19.13
CA CYS A 200 11.50 6.50 -18.46
C CYS A 200 11.68 4.98 -18.60
N LYS A 201 10.73 4.27 -19.23
CA LYS A 201 10.72 2.80 -19.41
C LYS A 201 10.69 1.98 -18.13
N GLY A 202 10.73 2.61 -16.95
CA GLY A 202 10.57 1.96 -15.66
C GLY A 202 9.17 1.41 -15.46
N ASP A 203 9.07 0.38 -14.63
CA ASP A 203 7.80 -0.24 -14.27
C ASP A 203 6.97 0.70 -13.40
N VAL A 204 5.65 0.65 -13.58
CA VAL A 204 4.68 1.43 -12.82
C VAL A 204 3.52 0.54 -12.42
N LEU A 205 3.00 0.77 -11.21
CA LEU A 205 1.81 0.10 -10.69
C LEU A 205 0.62 1.04 -10.83
N TRP A 206 -0.44 0.57 -11.48
CA TRP A 206 -1.65 1.36 -11.70
C TRP A 206 -2.26 1.85 -10.38
N GLY A 207 -2.27 0.98 -9.37
CA GLY A 207 -2.79 1.30 -8.04
C GLY A 207 -2.10 2.50 -7.39
N ASP A 208 -0.78 2.62 -7.52
CA ASP A 208 -0.04 3.74 -6.92
C ASP A 208 -0.22 5.04 -7.70
N MET A 209 -0.29 4.96 -9.04
CA MET A 209 -0.63 6.11 -9.88
C MET A 209 -2.02 6.66 -9.54
N MET A 210 -3.01 5.78 -9.39
CA MET A 210 -4.37 6.18 -9.03
C MET A 210 -4.46 6.71 -7.58
N LYS A 211 -3.69 6.13 -6.66
CA LYS A 211 -3.61 6.59 -5.26
C LYS A 211 -3.11 8.03 -5.19
N GLU A 212 -1.99 8.35 -5.83
CA GLU A 212 -1.48 9.73 -5.92
C GLU A 212 -2.49 10.67 -6.58
N MET A 213 -3.02 10.30 -7.76
CA MET A 213 -3.92 11.17 -8.50
C MET A 213 -5.19 11.47 -7.70
N SER A 214 -5.76 10.45 -7.03
CA SER A 214 -6.94 10.63 -6.18
C SER A 214 -6.65 11.51 -4.97
N LEU A 215 -5.46 11.38 -4.36
CA LEU A 215 -5.02 12.19 -3.24
C LEU A 215 -4.86 13.66 -3.65
N ARG A 216 -4.22 13.92 -4.79
CA ARG A 216 -4.05 15.27 -5.34
C ARG A 216 -5.38 15.93 -5.71
N LEU A 217 -6.29 15.20 -6.34
CA LEU A 217 -7.56 15.77 -6.84
C LEU A 217 -8.65 15.89 -5.77
N ARG A 218 -8.66 15.00 -4.76
CA ARG A 218 -9.77 14.88 -3.79
C ARG A 218 -9.34 15.01 -2.34
N GLY A 219 -8.05 14.89 -2.03
CA GLY A 219 -7.49 14.97 -0.68
C GLY A 219 -6.48 16.11 -0.49
N PRO A 220 -6.76 17.36 -0.89
CA PRO A 220 -5.78 18.45 -0.78
C PRO A 220 -5.32 18.69 0.67
N LYS A 221 -6.20 18.49 1.66
CA LYS A 221 -5.84 18.57 3.09
C LYS A 221 -4.84 17.50 3.52
N ASP A 222 -4.98 16.29 2.97
CA ASP A 222 -4.06 15.19 3.26
C ASP A 222 -2.70 15.42 2.59
N VAL A 223 -2.68 15.96 1.37
CA VAL A 223 -1.45 16.40 0.68
C VAL A 223 -0.73 17.48 1.50
N GLU A 224 -1.46 18.52 1.92
CA GLU A 224 -0.88 19.61 2.71
C GLU A 224 -0.30 19.09 4.04
N LYS A 225 -1.02 18.20 4.73
CA LYS A 225 -0.55 17.56 5.96
C LYS A 225 0.71 16.71 5.72
N LEU A 226 0.75 15.96 4.62
CA LEU A 226 1.86 15.07 4.26
C LEU A 226 3.13 15.84 3.94
N LEU A 227 3.00 16.98 3.27
CA LEU A 227 4.11 17.78 2.77
C LEU A 227 4.60 18.84 3.75
N LYS A 228 3.81 19.17 4.77
CA LYS A 228 4.33 19.92 5.93
C LYS A 228 5.56 19.23 6.49
N GLU A 229 6.63 19.99 6.68
CA GLU A 229 7.75 19.51 7.46
C GLU A 229 7.26 19.23 8.88
N PRO A 230 7.66 18.11 9.50
CA PRO A 230 7.41 17.92 10.91
C PRO A 230 8.01 19.13 11.62
N ARG A 231 7.21 19.84 12.43
CA ARG A 231 7.73 20.82 13.37
C ARG A 231 8.69 20.05 14.28
N LYS A 232 9.98 19.97 13.89
CA LYS A 232 11.06 19.61 14.80
C LYS A 232 10.80 20.44 16.05
N ARG A 233 10.85 19.78 17.20
CA ARG A 233 10.69 20.35 18.54
C ARG A 233 11.55 21.61 18.72
N LYS A 234 11.16 22.74 18.13
CA LYS A 234 11.74 24.08 18.34
C LYS A 234 11.51 24.54 19.79
N ALA A 235 10.71 23.79 20.56
CA ALA A 235 10.57 23.94 22.00
C ALA A 235 11.77 23.40 22.81
N LYS A 236 12.58 22.44 22.30
CA LYS A 236 13.73 21.91 23.07
C LYS A 236 15.04 22.67 22.85
N ALA A 237 15.19 23.39 21.73
CA ALA A 237 16.35 24.25 21.51
C ALA A 237 16.17 25.63 22.18
N LYS A 238 14.96 26.21 22.16
CA LYS A 238 14.69 27.48 22.83
C LYS A 238 14.70 27.35 24.36
N ALA A 239 14.21 26.23 24.91
CA ALA A 239 14.25 25.97 26.35
C ALA A 239 15.67 25.71 26.90
N LYS A 240 16.62 25.27 26.06
CA LYS A 240 18.01 25.04 26.48
C LYS A 240 18.82 26.35 26.49
N VAL A 241 18.57 27.22 25.52
CA VAL A 241 19.21 28.56 25.45
C VAL A 241 18.70 29.48 26.56
N ASP A 242 17.39 29.46 26.86
CA ASP A 242 16.84 30.27 27.96
C ASP A 242 17.31 29.75 29.34
N SER A 243 17.56 28.45 29.51
CA SER A 243 18.07 27.90 30.78
C SER A 243 19.58 28.11 31.00
N GLU A 244 20.38 28.13 29.93
CA GLU A 244 21.82 28.39 30.02
C GLU A 244 22.09 29.88 30.30
N ALA A 245 21.28 30.79 29.73
CA ALA A 245 21.38 32.24 30.00
C ALA A 245 20.91 32.64 31.42
N GLU A 246 19.95 31.92 32.01
CA GLU A 246 19.47 32.19 33.38
C GLU A 246 20.43 31.66 34.47
N VAL A 247 21.28 30.69 34.13
CA VAL A 247 22.32 30.16 35.04
C VAL A 247 23.57 31.05 35.04
N GLU A 248 24.01 31.56 33.88
CA GLU A 248 25.15 32.50 33.80
C GLU A 248 24.85 33.84 34.49
N ALA A 249 23.62 34.35 34.37
CA ALA A 249 23.22 35.61 35.03
C ALA A 249 23.10 35.51 36.57
N ARG A 250 22.97 34.29 37.12
CA ARG A 250 22.96 34.06 38.58
C ARG A 250 24.35 33.90 39.16
N THR A 251 25.30 33.38 38.39
CA THR A 251 26.68 33.19 38.85
C THR A 251 27.49 34.48 38.86
N GLU A 252 27.16 35.48 38.03
CA GLU A 252 27.84 36.78 38.04
C GLU A 252 27.36 37.72 39.18
N SER A 253 26.23 37.42 39.83
CA SER A 253 25.68 38.27 40.90
C SER A 253 26.11 37.88 42.33
N GLU A 254 26.89 36.81 42.49
CA GLU A 254 27.32 36.30 43.81
C GLU A 254 28.81 36.59 44.12
N ASP A 255 29.55 37.24 43.20
CA ASP A 255 30.99 37.55 43.33
C ASP A 255 31.34 39.06 43.29
N GLU A 256 30.42 39.96 43.69
CA GLU A 256 30.72 41.38 44.04
C GLU A 256 30.39 41.73 45.50
#